data_AF-A0AAF0KXF2-F1
#
_entry.id   AF-A0AAF0KXF2-F1
#
_cell.length_a   1.000
_cell.length_b   1.000
_cell.length_c   1.000
_cell.angle_alpha   90.00
_cell.angle_beta   90.00
_cell.angle_gamma   90.00
#
_symmetry.space_group_name_H-M   'P 1'
#
loop_
_entity.id
_entity.type
_entity.pdbx_description
1 polymer ?
#
loop_
_entity_poly.entity_id
_entity_poly.type
_entity_poly.pdbx_seq_one_letter_code
_entity_poly.pdbx_strand_id
1 'polypeptide(L)' 'MQKKKWFVSYVIKPKGENHVTTHAFIEGDDVEEALEAYMFETKKSLSLETEELTLLSVSLV' A
#
# COMPACT_ATOMS: atom_id res chain seq x y z
N MET A 1 11.08 15.99 -13.91
CA MET A 1 9.76 15.34 -14.12
C MET A 1 8.89 15.68 -12.93
N GLN A 2 7.60 15.91 -13.14
CA GLN A 2 6.66 16.14 -12.04
C GLN A 2 6.19 14.79 -11.52
N LYS A 3 6.39 14.52 -10.23
CA LYS A 3 5.89 13.30 -9.60
C LYS A 3 4.37 13.28 -9.70
N LYS A 4 3.82 12.12 -10.06
CA LYS A 4 2.39 11.83 -10.02
C LYS A 4 2.02 11.42 -8.60
N LYS A 5 0.75 11.65 -8.24
CA LYS A 5 0.19 11.25 -6.96
C LYS A 5 -0.89 10.22 -7.18
N TRP A 6 -0.87 9.14 -6.40
CA TRP A 6 -1.88 8.09 -6.48
C TRP A 6 -2.54 7.88 -5.15
N PHE A 7 -3.85 7.64 -5.19
CA PHE A 7 -4.61 7.14 -4.07
C PHE A 7 -4.53 5.61 -4.07
N VAL A 8 -4.24 5.03 -2.91
CA VAL A 8 -4.08 3.60 -2.70
C VAL A 8 -5.02 3.16 -1.58
N SER A 9 -5.79 2.10 -1.84
CA SER A 9 -6.63 1.43 -0.83
C SER A 9 -6.17 -0.01 -0.68
N TYR A 10 -6.03 -0.47 0.56
CA TYR A 10 -5.55 -1.81 0.85
C TYR A 10 -6.15 -2.35 2.16
N VAL A 11 -6.09 -3.66 2.35
CA VAL A 11 -6.54 -4.35 3.56
C VAL A 11 -5.35 -4.98 4.24
N ILE A 12 -5.29 -4.82 5.55
CA ILE A 12 -4.38 -5.53 6.44
C ILE A 12 -5.16 -6.65 7.12
N LYS A 13 -4.65 -7.88 7.06
CA LYS A 13 -5.23 -9.09 7.65
C LYS A 13 -4.17 -9.83 8.47
N PRO A 14 -3.85 -9.36 9.69
CA PRO A 14 -2.93 -10.08 10.56
C PRO A 14 -3.55 -11.41 11.00
N LYS A 15 -2.75 -12.47 11.14
CA LYS A 15 -3.25 -13.77 11.60
C LYS A 15 -3.92 -13.65 12.98
N GLY A 16 -5.22 -13.99 13.03
CA GLY A 16 -6.00 -14.00 14.28
C GLY A 16 -6.60 -12.64 14.67
N GLU A 17 -6.46 -11.62 13.84
CA GLU A 17 -7.03 -10.28 14.07
C GLU A 17 -8.13 -9.93 13.06
N ASN A 18 -8.87 -8.87 13.38
CA ASN A 18 -9.85 -8.30 12.46
C ASN A 18 -9.14 -7.65 11.28
N HIS A 19 -9.76 -7.72 10.09
CA HIS A 19 -9.23 -7.03 8.93
C HIS A 19 -9.42 -5.51 9.08
N VAL A 20 -8.43 -4.74 8.64
CA VAL A 20 -8.46 -3.28 8.64
C VAL A 20 -8.29 -2.77 7.22
N THR A 21 -9.26 -2.00 6.73
CA THR A 21 -9.13 -1.27 5.47
C THR A 21 -8.43 0.05 5.72
N THR A 22 -7.36 0.31 4.96
CA THR A 22 -6.52 1.51 5.08
C THR A 22 -6.35 2.17 3.72
N HIS A 23 -6.08 3.48 3.73
CA HIS A 23 -5.91 4.30 2.56
C HIS A 23 -4.67 5.18 2.69
N ALA A 24 -3.98 5.44 1.58
CA ALA A 24 -2.83 6.32 1.55
C ALA A 24 -2.71 7.07 0.21
N PHE A 25 -1.90 8.13 0.22
CA PHE A 25 -1.42 8.75 -1.00
C PHE A 25 0.06 8.46 -1.17
N ILE A 26 0.45 8.03 -2.37
CA ILE A 26 1.85 7.77 -2.74
C ILE A 26 2.25 8.67 -3.90
N GLU A 27 3.54 8.97 -4.02
CA GLU A 27 4.07 9.83 -5.08
C GLU A 27 5.27 9.20 -5.77
N GLY A 28 5.40 9.40 -7.07
CA GLY A 28 6.42 8.76 -7.91
C GLY A 28 6.23 9.06 -9.39
N ASP A 29 7.18 8.61 -10.21
CA ASP A 29 7.10 8.78 -11.67
C ASP A 29 6.33 7.62 -12.34
N ASP A 30 6.51 6.42 -11.78
CA ASP A 30 5.83 5.16 -12.12
C ASP A 30 5.00 4.63 -10.94
N VAL A 31 3.83 4.05 -11.24
CA VAL A 31 2.88 3.58 -10.22
C VAL A 31 3.31 2.25 -9.59
N GLU A 32 3.92 1.36 -10.36
CA GLU A 32 4.33 0.04 -9.88
C GLU A 32 5.49 0.18 -8.90
N GLU A 33 6.53 0.93 -9.26
CA GLU A 33 7.68 1.18 -8.39
C GLU A 33 7.29 1.89 -7.08
N ALA A 34 6.45 2.94 -7.18
CA ALA A 34 6.00 3.70 -6.02
C ALA A 34 5.15 2.83 -5.08
N LEU A 35 4.31 1.97 -5.65
CA LEU A 35 3.45 1.07 -4.88
C LEU A 35 4.25 -0.05 -4.23
N GLU A 36 5.20 -0.66 -4.94
CA GLU A 36 6.04 -1.73 -4.39
C GLU A 36 6.84 -1.22 -3.18
N ALA A 37 7.49 -0.05 -3.32
CA ALA A 37 8.23 0.58 -2.23
C ALA A 37 7.32 0.89 -1.02
N TYR A 38 6.13 1.45 -1.29
CA TYR A 38 5.16 1.76 -0.23
C TYR A 38 4.69 0.50 0.52
N MET A 39 4.36 -0.56 -0.20
CA MET A 39 3.86 -1.81 0.37
C MET A 39 4.94 -2.54 1.16
N PHE A 40 6.18 -2.49 0.68
CA PHE A 40 7.35 -3.03 1.39
C PHE A 40 7.57 -2.33 2.73
N GLU A 41 7.63 -0.99 2.74
CA GLU A 41 7.81 -0.22 3.98
C GLU A 41 6.61 -0.35 4.94
N THR A 42 5.39 -0.45 4.40
CA THR A 42 4.19 -0.70 5.21
C THR A 42 4.27 -2.06 5.92
N LYS A 43 4.66 -3.13 5.21
CA LYS A 43 4.86 -4.45 5.83
C LYS A 43 5.92 -4.42 6.91
N LYS A 44 7.06 -3.78 6.64
CA LYS A 44 8.17 -3.65 7.58
C LYS A 44 7.78 -2.87 8.84
N SER A 45 7.11 -1.73 8.69
CA SER A 45 6.71 -0.88 9.82
C SER A 45 5.69 -1.55 10.75
N LEU A 46 4.82 -2.40 10.18
CA LEU A 46 3.79 -3.13 10.92
C LEU A 46 4.22 -4.55 11.32
N SER A 47 5.44 -4.97 10.98
CA SER A 47 5.96 -6.33 11.20
C SER A 47 5.06 -7.43 10.62
N LEU A 48 4.49 -7.18 9.43
CA LEU A 48 3.54 -8.06 8.76
C LEU A 48 4.23 -9.07 7.84
N GLU A 49 3.66 -10.28 7.75
CA GLU A 49 3.99 -11.24 6.71
C GLU A 49 3.45 -10.80 5.34
N THR A 50 4.02 -11.36 4.26
CA THR A 50 3.67 -10.98 2.87
C THR A 50 2.19 -11.14 2.55
N GLU A 51 1.54 -12.15 3.14
CA GLU A 51 0.15 -12.56 2.92
C GLU A 51 -0.86 -11.65 3.63
N GLU A 52 -0.40 -10.86 4.60
CA GLU A 52 -1.27 -10.08 5.48
C GLU A 52 -1.66 -8.72 4.88
N LEU A 53 -1.25 -8.42 3.66
CA LEU A 53 -1.58 -7.18 2.98
C LEU A 53 -2.14 -7.45 1.58
N THR A 54 -3.37 -7.01 1.32
CA THR A 54 -4.04 -7.12 0.02
C THR A 54 -4.37 -5.74 -0.53
N LEU A 55 -3.87 -5.42 -1.72
CA LEU A 55 -4.25 -4.21 -2.45
C LEU A 55 -5.69 -4.31 -2.97
N LEU A 56 -6.48 -3.25 -2.79
CA LEU A 56 -7.85 -3.17 -3.30
C LEU A 56 -7.96 -2.31 -4.55
N SER A 57 -7.35 -1.11 -4.52
CA SER A 57 -7.44 -0.16 -5.63
C SER A 57 -6.25 0.80 -5.64
N VAL A 58 -5.87 1.22 -6.84
CA VAL A 58 -4.92 2.32 -7.08
C VAL A 58 -5.51 3.25 -8.13
N SER A 59 -5.45 4.55 -7.92
CA SER A 59 -5.99 5.54 -8.86
C SER A 59 -5.12 6.79 -8.89
N LEU A 60 -4.83 7.28 -10.10
CA LEU A 60 -4.10 8.55 -10.30
C LEU A 60 -5.00 9.72 -9.86
N VAL A 61 -4.42 10.70 -9.17
CA VAL A 61 -5.11 11.86 -8.57
C VAL A 61 -4.53 13.16 -9.12
#